data_AF-A0A965Z620-F1
#
_entry.id   AF-A0A965Z620-F1
#
_cell.length_a   1.000
_cell.length_b   1.000
_cell.length_c   1.000
_cell.angle_alpha   90.00
_cell.angle_beta   90.00
_cell.angle_gamma   90.00
#
_symmetry.space_group_name_H-M   'P 1'
#
loop_
_entity.id
_entity.type
_entity.pdbx_description
1 polymer ?
#
loop_
_entity_poly.entity_id
_entity_poly.type
_entity_poly.pdbx_seq_one_letter_code
_entity_poly.pdbx_strand_id
1 'polypeptide(L)'
;ARSGDFPVVLMHGVAHALPEDDVRPSATIAAWLAARIAELGLAQDRLIVDPGLGFGTTRPQNAAILDNLAPLVALRYPVLIGLSRKRIVRTLHPDADRDLASAEMARAAWQNGAAILRLHELGPFNDLLRQETAP
;
A
#
# COMPACT_ATOMS: atom_id res chain seq x y z
N ALA A 1 -0.78 18.74 11.51
CA ALA A 1 0.28 18.18 10.65
C ALA A 1 1.43 19.17 10.44
N ARG A 2 1.17 20.33 9.82
CA ARG A 2 2.23 21.32 9.48
C ARG A 2 2.96 21.95 10.68
N SER A 3 2.33 22.02 11.86
CA SER A 3 2.88 22.68 13.06
C SER A 3 3.50 21.74 14.09
N GLY A 4 3.44 20.41 13.90
CA GLY A 4 4.10 19.44 14.79
C GLY A 4 5.30 18.80 14.11
N ASP A 5 6.08 18.00 14.85
CA ASP A 5 7.32 17.35 14.35
C ASP A 5 7.19 15.83 14.16
N PHE A 6 5.96 15.33 14.03
CA PHE A 6 5.71 13.91 13.78
C PHE A 6 5.67 13.59 12.27
N PRO A 7 5.98 12.33 11.89
CA PRO A 7 5.73 11.81 10.55
C PRO A 7 4.24 11.83 10.18
N VAL A 8 3.94 12.06 8.91
CA VAL A 8 2.59 12.17 8.36
C VAL A 8 2.43 11.15 7.24
N VAL A 9 1.40 10.31 7.33
CA VAL A 9 0.98 9.43 6.25
C VAL A 9 0.03 10.20 5.34
N LEU A 10 0.43 10.39 4.08
CA LEU A 10 -0.45 10.89 3.02
C LEU A 10 -1.03 9.69 2.26
N MET A 11 -2.33 9.48 2.43
CA MET A 11 -3.06 8.36 1.84
C MET A 11 -3.93 8.84 0.67
N HIS A 12 -3.89 8.11 -0.44
CA HIS A 12 -4.90 8.22 -1.50
C HIS A 12 -6.27 7.73 -0.99
N GLY A 13 -7.38 8.26 -1.51
CA GLY A 13 -8.69 7.96 -0.93
C GLY A 13 -9.88 8.10 -1.88
N VAL A 14 -11.06 7.76 -1.36
CA VAL A 14 -12.32 7.67 -2.14
C VAL A 14 -12.72 8.95 -2.87
N ALA A 15 -12.31 10.13 -2.38
CA ALA A 15 -12.58 11.41 -3.03
C ALA A 15 -11.87 11.56 -4.39
N HIS A 16 -10.88 10.69 -4.66
CA HIS A 16 -10.10 10.66 -5.89
C HIS A 16 -10.13 9.26 -6.50
N ALA A 17 -11.29 8.60 -6.47
CA ALA A 17 -11.44 7.28 -7.06
C ALA A 17 -10.92 7.22 -8.50
N LEU A 18 -10.21 6.15 -8.82
CA LEU A 18 -9.66 5.93 -10.15
C LEU A 18 -10.81 5.57 -11.11
N PRO A 19 -10.70 5.94 -12.40
CA PRO A 19 -11.54 5.38 -13.45
C PRO A 19 -11.49 3.86 -13.43
N GLU A 20 -12.61 3.16 -13.65
CA GLU A 20 -12.64 1.69 -13.57
C GLU A 20 -11.72 1.01 -14.59
N ASP A 21 -11.50 1.66 -15.74
CA ASP A 21 -10.66 1.21 -16.85
C ASP A 21 -9.20 1.68 -16.76
N ASP A 22 -8.78 2.26 -15.63
CA ASP A 22 -7.38 2.62 -15.42
C ASP A 22 -6.47 1.38 -15.45
N VAL A 23 -5.67 1.28 -16.50
CA VAL A 23 -4.72 0.19 -16.75
C VAL A 23 -3.36 0.36 -16.04
N ARG A 24 -3.10 1.50 -15.38
CA ARG A 24 -1.85 1.81 -14.68
C ARG A 24 -2.10 2.46 -13.31
N PRO A 25 -2.88 1.82 -12.42
CA PRO A 25 -3.35 2.43 -11.18
C PRO A 25 -2.22 2.92 -10.26
N SER A 26 -1.09 2.20 -10.17
CA SER A 26 0.07 2.63 -9.39
C SER A 26 0.64 3.96 -9.88
N ALA A 27 0.73 4.16 -11.20
CA ALA A 27 1.27 5.39 -11.78
C ALA A 27 0.29 6.56 -11.60
N THR A 28 -1.01 6.32 -11.76
CA THR A 28 -2.06 7.32 -11.54
C THR A 28 -2.05 7.81 -10.08
N ILE A 29 -2.01 6.88 -9.12
CA ILE A 29 -1.95 7.22 -7.70
C ILE A 29 -0.63 7.93 -7.37
N ALA A 30 0.50 7.48 -7.91
CA ALA A 30 1.80 8.12 -7.69
C ALA A 30 1.80 9.58 -8.19
N ALA A 31 1.23 9.85 -9.35
CA ALA A 31 1.09 11.21 -9.89
C ALA A 31 0.22 12.09 -8.98
N TRP A 32 -0.91 11.56 -8.49
CA TRP A 32 -1.76 12.27 -7.54
C TRP A 32 -1.03 12.59 -6.23
N LEU A 33 -0.33 11.60 -5.66
CA LEU A 33 0.46 11.77 -4.43
C LEU A 33 1.56 12.83 -4.63
N ALA A 34 2.31 12.79 -5.73
CA ALA A 34 3.35 13.76 -6.04
C ALA A 34 2.81 15.20 -6.07
N ALA A 35 1.65 15.41 -6.71
CA ALA A 35 0.99 16.72 -6.74
C ALA A 35 0.58 17.20 -5.34
N ARG A 36 0.02 16.30 -4.51
CA ARG A 36 -0.36 16.63 -3.13
C ARG A 36 0.84 16.92 -2.23
N ILE A 37 1.92 16.17 -2.38
CA ILE A 37 3.17 16.37 -1.63
C ILE A 37 3.71 17.78 -1.86
N ALA A 38 3.74 18.24 -3.12
CA ALA A 38 4.20 19.58 -3.47
C ALA A 38 3.38 20.69 -2.78
N GLU A 39 2.09 20.46 -2.54
CA GLU A 39 1.20 21.42 -1.86
C GLU A 39 1.31 21.37 -0.33
N LEU A 40 1.75 20.25 0.25
CA LEU A 40 1.79 20.09 1.70
C LEU A 40 2.90 20.91 2.36
N GLY A 41 4.02 21.13 1.67
CA GLY A 41 5.17 21.88 2.19
C GLY A 41 5.83 21.23 3.40
N LEU A 42 5.69 19.92 3.57
CA LEU A 42 6.32 19.15 4.65
C LEU A 42 7.71 18.68 4.22
N ALA A 43 8.63 18.58 5.18
CA ALA A 43 9.95 18.01 4.95
C ALA A 43 9.85 16.55 4.50
N GLN A 44 10.78 16.10 3.65
CA GLN A 44 10.72 14.78 3.02
C GLN A 44 10.77 13.62 4.04
N ASP A 45 11.59 13.76 5.07
CA ASP A 45 11.74 12.80 6.17
C ASP A 45 10.50 12.69 7.07
N ARG A 46 9.53 13.60 6.90
CA ARG A 46 8.26 13.59 7.63
C ARG A 46 7.11 13.01 6.83
N LEU A 47 7.33 12.52 5.61
CA LEU A 47 6.26 12.03 4.75
C LEU A 47 6.39 10.54 4.49
N ILE A 48 5.26 9.85 4.63
CA ILE A 48 5.04 8.47 4.22
C ILE A 48 3.89 8.49 3.22
N VAL A 49 3.98 7.71 2.15
CA VAL A 49 2.92 7.62 1.14
C VAL A 49 2.16 6.31 1.25
N ASP A 50 0.84 6.35 1.10
CA ASP A 50 -0.02 5.17 1.10
C ASP A 50 -0.97 5.23 -0.11
N PRO A 51 -0.95 4.22 -1.02
CA PRO A 51 -1.85 4.17 -2.16
C PRO A 51 -3.32 3.91 -1.81
N GLY A 52 -3.65 3.65 -0.54
CA GLY A 52 -5.03 3.57 -0.07
C GLY A 52 -5.80 2.40 -0.68
N LEU A 53 -5.23 1.20 -0.72
CA LEU A 53 -5.88 0.03 -1.31
C LEU A 53 -7.30 -0.17 -0.76
N GLY A 54 -8.25 -0.34 -1.67
CA GLY A 54 -9.67 -0.47 -1.38
C GLY A 54 -10.41 0.85 -1.18
N PHE A 55 -9.75 2.01 -1.28
CA PHE A 55 -10.36 3.34 -1.23
C PHE A 55 -10.31 4.00 -2.59
N GLY A 56 -11.43 3.95 -3.33
CA GLY A 56 -11.51 4.51 -4.68
C GLY A 56 -10.82 3.66 -5.75
N THR A 57 -10.53 2.39 -5.45
CA THR A 57 -9.92 1.42 -6.38
C THR A 57 -10.75 0.15 -6.49
N THR A 58 -10.80 -0.43 -7.69
CA THR A 58 -11.48 -1.71 -7.97
C THR A 58 -10.63 -2.92 -7.55
N ARG A 59 -11.22 -4.13 -7.61
CA ARG A 59 -10.51 -5.37 -7.28
C ARG A 59 -9.27 -5.60 -8.15
N PRO A 60 -9.36 -5.52 -9.50
CA PRO A 60 -8.20 -5.71 -10.36
C PRO A 60 -7.14 -4.62 -10.14
N GLN A 61 -7.56 -3.38 -9.87
CA GLN A 61 -6.63 -2.29 -9.58
C GLN A 61 -5.84 -2.53 -8.28
N ASN A 62 -6.48 -3.05 -7.22
CA ASN A 62 -5.76 -3.37 -5.99
C ASN A 62 -4.70 -4.46 -6.20
N ALA A 63 -4.99 -5.49 -7.00
CA ALA A 63 -4.00 -6.50 -7.38
C ALA A 63 -2.85 -5.88 -8.18
N ALA A 64 -3.18 -5.13 -9.24
CA ALA A 64 -2.19 -4.46 -10.08
C ALA A 64 -1.28 -3.49 -9.30
N ILE A 65 -1.81 -2.84 -8.25
CA ILE A 65 -1.01 -2.00 -7.35
C ILE A 65 -0.03 -2.85 -6.55
N LEU A 66 -0.49 -3.95 -5.91
CA LEU A 66 0.37 -4.84 -5.15
C LEU A 66 1.47 -5.47 -6.00
N ASP A 67 1.14 -5.84 -7.24
CA ASP A 67 2.07 -6.46 -8.19
C ASP A 67 3.11 -5.47 -8.72
N ASN A 68 2.84 -4.17 -8.68
CA ASN A 68 3.74 -3.14 -9.19
C ASN A 68 3.73 -1.86 -8.35
N LEU A 69 4.51 -1.85 -7.28
CA LEU A 69 4.74 -0.68 -6.44
C LEU A 69 5.82 0.27 -6.99
N ALA A 70 6.50 -0.07 -8.09
CA ALA A 70 7.65 0.69 -8.59
C ALA A 70 7.35 2.19 -8.81
N PRO A 71 6.18 2.62 -9.36
CA PRO A 71 5.86 4.04 -9.48
C PRO A 71 5.76 4.77 -8.13
N LEU A 72 5.28 4.10 -7.09
CA LEU A 72 5.16 4.68 -5.74
C LEU A 72 6.53 4.78 -5.08
N VAL A 73 7.35 3.73 -5.20
CA VAL A 73 8.73 3.71 -4.69
C VAL A 73 9.58 4.79 -5.37
N ALA A 74 9.36 5.03 -6.66
CA ALA A 74 10.05 6.07 -7.43
C ALA A 74 9.81 7.50 -6.90
N LEU A 75 8.77 7.72 -6.09
CA LEU A 75 8.55 9.00 -5.40
C LEU A 75 9.61 9.29 -4.32
N ARG A 76 10.40 8.27 -3.90
CA ARG A 76 11.45 8.38 -2.86
C ARG A 76 10.93 8.77 -1.47
N TYR A 77 9.70 8.34 -1.16
CA TYR A 77 9.14 8.35 0.19
C TYR A 77 8.91 6.91 0.64
N PRO A 78 8.98 6.61 1.96
CA PRO A 78 8.56 5.31 2.47
C PRO A 78 7.12 5.01 2.03
N VAL A 79 6.93 3.84 1.41
CA VAL A 79 5.61 3.36 0.99
C VAL A 79 5.01 2.52 2.10
N LEU A 80 3.84 2.92 2.59
CA LEU A 80 3.00 2.14 3.50
C LEU A 80 1.95 1.39 2.71
N ILE A 81 1.79 0.09 2.96
CA ILE A 81 0.71 -0.73 2.41
C ILE A 81 -0.17 -1.23 3.55
N GLY A 82 -1.43 -0.82 3.53
CA GLY A 82 -2.46 -1.30 4.45
C GLY A 82 -3.22 -2.49 3.89
N LEU A 83 -3.11 -3.65 4.54
CA LEU A 83 -3.85 -4.87 4.16
C LEU A 83 -4.92 -5.17 5.21
N SER A 84 -6.18 -5.11 4.77
CA SER A 84 -7.34 -5.43 5.62
C SER A 84 -7.79 -6.88 5.44
N ARG A 85 -7.82 -7.63 6.55
CA ARG A 85 -8.20 -9.05 6.71
C ARG A 85 -9.47 -9.49 5.96
N LYS A 86 -10.38 -8.57 5.64
CA LYS A 86 -11.72 -8.92 5.12
C LYS A 86 -12.10 -8.28 3.79
N ARG A 87 -11.59 -7.09 3.44
CA ARG A 87 -12.01 -6.41 2.21
C ARG A 87 -11.10 -6.72 1.05
N ILE A 88 -9.78 -6.62 1.21
CA ILE A 88 -8.81 -6.90 0.14
C ILE A 88 -8.64 -8.41 -0.06
N VAL A 89 -8.53 -9.18 1.02
CA VAL A 89 -8.40 -10.64 0.92
C VAL A 89 -9.62 -11.28 0.28
N ARG A 90 -10.86 -11.01 0.73
CA ARG A 90 -12.08 -11.48 0.02
C ARG A 90 -12.21 -10.92 -1.39
N THR A 91 -11.54 -9.80 -1.65
CA THR A 91 -11.53 -9.16 -2.95
C THR A 91 -10.71 -9.97 -3.94
N LEU A 92 -9.52 -10.43 -3.52
CA LEU A 92 -8.56 -11.12 -4.37
C LEU A 92 -8.65 -12.65 -4.27
N HIS A 93 -9.01 -13.18 -3.11
CA HIS A 93 -9.01 -14.61 -2.76
C HIS A 93 -10.24 -14.97 -1.91
N PRO A 94 -11.42 -15.18 -2.52
CA PRO A 94 -12.67 -15.39 -1.79
C PRO A 94 -12.72 -16.68 -0.94
N ASP A 95 -11.99 -17.73 -1.33
CA ASP A 95 -12.04 -19.07 -0.71
C ASP A 95 -10.81 -19.43 0.14
N ALA A 96 -9.87 -18.50 0.29
CA ALA A 96 -8.60 -18.76 0.99
C ALA A 96 -8.72 -18.62 2.52
N ASP A 97 -7.81 -19.27 3.25
CA ASP A 97 -7.51 -18.88 4.62
C ASP A 97 -7.09 -17.40 4.61
N ARG A 98 -7.90 -16.58 5.27
CA ARG A 98 -7.81 -15.13 5.14
C ARG A 98 -6.54 -14.58 5.77
N ASP A 99 -6.08 -15.20 6.84
CA ASP A 99 -4.95 -14.72 7.60
C ASP A 99 -3.65 -15.10 6.87
N LEU A 100 -3.60 -16.31 6.28
CA LEU A 100 -2.50 -16.71 5.39
C LEU A 100 -2.47 -15.88 4.09
N ALA A 101 -3.61 -15.70 3.41
CA ALA A 101 -3.65 -14.90 2.19
C ALA A 101 -3.29 -13.42 2.43
N SER A 102 -3.69 -12.86 3.58
CA SER A 102 -3.26 -11.52 3.97
C SER A 102 -1.75 -11.44 4.20
N ALA A 103 -1.14 -12.48 4.79
CA ALA A 103 0.29 -12.54 5.04
C ALA A 103 1.09 -12.73 3.73
N GLU A 104 0.59 -13.52 2.79
CA GLU A 104 1.18 -13.68 1.45
C GLU A 104 1.19 -12.38 0.66
N MET A 105 0.07 -11.64 0.65
CA MET A 105 0.02 -10.31 0.03
C MET A 105 0.96 -9.31 0.73
N ALA A 106 1.09 -9.41 2.06
CA ALA A 106 2.00 -8.59 2.84
C ALA A 106 3.47 -8.85 2.45
N ARG A 107 3.82 -10.12 2.27
CA ARG A 107 5.13 -10.55 1.78
C ARG A 107 5.40 -10.04 0.37
N ALA A 108 4.45 -10.19 -0.55
CA ALA A 108 4.59 -9.67 -1.91
C ALA A 108 4.78 -8.15 -1.93
N ALA A 109 3.98 -7.40 -1.15
CA ALA A 109 4.12 -5.96 -1.04
C ALA A 109 5.52 -5.55 -0.52
N TRP A 110 6.04 -6.26 0.48
CA TRP A 110 7.38 -6.03 1.02
C TRP A 110 8.48 -6.30 -0.02
N GLN A 111 8.41 -7.44 -0.70
CA GLN A 111 9.33 -7.81 -1.78
C GLN A 111 9.30 -6.78 -2.94
N ASN A 112 8.14 -6.18 -3.19
CA ASN A 112 7.95 -5.13 -4.20
C ASN A 112 8.33 -3.72 -3.71
N GLY A 113 8.89 -3.58 -2.50
CA GLY A 113 9.48 -2.34 -2.01
C GLY A 113 8.61 -1.53 -1.04
N ALA A 114 7.53 -2.10 -0.49
CA ALA A 114 6.82 -1.48 0.63
C ALA A 114 7.76 -1.39 1.85
N ALA A 115 7.89 -0.20 2.42
CA ALA A 115 8.72 0.04 3.60
C ALA A 115 7.97 -0.25 4.90
N ILE A 116 6.64 -0.10 4.89
CA ILE A 116 5.79 -0.28 6.07
C ILE A 116 4.58 -1.12 5.68
N LEU A 117 4.33 -2.18 6.44
CA LEU A 117 3.13 -3.00 6.31
C LEU A 117 2.21 -2.74 7.50
N ARG A 118 0.97 -2.32 7.23
CA ARG A 118 -0.06 -2.20 8.26
C ARG A 118 -0.97 -3.42 8.20
N LEU A 119 -0.71 -4.36 9.11
CA LEU A 119 -1.42 -5.64 9.23
C LEU A 119 -2.25 -5.68 10.51
N HIS A 120 -3.26 -6.55 10.53
CA HIS A 120 -4.05 -6.77 11.74
C HIS A 120 -3.57 -7.96 12.56
N GLU A 121 -3.08 -9.01 11.89
CA GLU A 121 -2.54 -10.22 12.52
C GLU A 121 -1.11 -10.39 12.05
N LEU A 122 -0.19 -10.53 13.00
CA LEU A 122 1.23 -10.63 12.73
C LEU A 122 1.71 -12.07 12.69
N GLY A 123 1.00 -13.01 13.35
CA GLY A 123 1.40 -14.41 13.48
C GLY A 123 1.73 -15.08 12.13
N PRO A 124 0.76 -15.17 11.20
CA PRO A 124 1.00 -15.82 9.91
C PRO A 124 2.11 -15.16 9.09
N PHE A 125 2.22 -13.83 9.13
CA PHE A 125 3.30 -13.12 8.44
C PHE A 125 4.67 -13.40 9.07
N ASN A 126 4.75 -13.42 10.39
CA ASN A 126 5.98 -13.80 11.11
C ASN A 126 6.36 -15.26 10.82
N ASP A 127 5.38 -16.15 10.68
CA ASP A 127 5.64 -17.56 10.34
C ASP A 127 6.19 -17.70 8.92
N LEU A 128 5.67 -16.94 7.95
CA LEU A 128 6.25 -16.85 6.60
C LEU A 128 7.69 -16.32 6.63
N LEU A 129 7.94 -15.25 7.37
CA LEU A 129 9.29 -14.66 7.49
C LEU A 129 10.32 -15.61 8.13
N ARG A 130 9.89 -16.48 9.06
CA ARG A 130 10.76 -17.49 9.66
C ARG A 130 11.08 -18.66 8.71
N GLN A 131 10.21 -18.90 7.74
CA GLN A 131 10.36 -19.94 6.72
C GLN A 131 11.19 -19.45 5.52
N GLU A 132 11.17 -18.14 5.24
CA GLU A 132 12.19 -17.51 4.41
C GLU A 132 13.53 -17.65 5.13
N THR A 133 14.46 -18.41 4.54
CA THR A 133 15.78 -18.64 5.09
C THR A 133 16.40 -17.32 5.54
N ALA A 134 16.75 -17.26 6.83
CA ALA A 134 17.75 -16.33 7.31
C ALA A 134 18.96 -16.39 6.34
N PRO A 135 19.53 -15.24 5.96
CA PRO A 135 20.66 -15.19 5.03
C PRO A 135 21.81 -16.09 5.49
#